data_AF-F6YVX9-F1
#
_entry.id   AF-F6YVX9-F1
#
_cell.length_a   1.000
_cell.length_b   1.000
_cell.length_c   1.000
_cell.angle_alpha   90.00
_cell.angle_beta   90.00
_cell.angle_gamma   90.00
#
_symmetry.space_group_name_H-M   'P 1'
#
loop_
_entity.id
_entity.type
_entity.pdbx_description
1 polymer ?
#
loop_
_entity_poly.entity_id
_entity_poly.type
_entity_poly.pdbx_seq_one_letter_code
_entity_poly.pdbx_strand_id
1 'polypeptide(L)'
;MEIHLDLYNFETSDAEGSRYVLTSPRSLDACSRLNIRPIQLLHKTHADFAEENAGKSSEFIKILYNDWEEKRIAKLNKCRKVRETIIMEQKVLRKNQTTERQRQKSKTDTNKTVMDSKKKREKESSTIVPSPSTARPKHIRTPKTRDIPDKKTTSTYHAETTAPVIATHSPSPTPADDTMLHASALQTLEDPATPRSERPSRLNAIILSNRSRSRSVDGHNRPPRSERSSFSLRSSSVFGNSSKLASGYITPQIQRDKRLVEVMKDRRRREEGEEKLRLAKWMEWNNQMKKTTEIKRKEELQRQKELATSHQRWEKKIQKELTKKRKEAQMLEQDLMKQQKQTESILKMNKEKQEKMRLQQIEDRKIAAMERKQQQEKSLNCVNQEIMAFQEATDHDIRDRLTRAEKVKLENEMKELEKIKLMNKRQ
;
A
#
# COMPACT_ATOMS: atom_id res chain seq x y z
N MET A 1 3.99 7.04 40.62
CA MET A 1 3.46 7.80 39.48
C MET A 1 2.86 6.80 38.53
N GLU A 2 1.57 6.91 38.20
CA GLU A 2 0.90 5.97 37.29
C GLU A 2 1.19 6.39 35.84
N ILE A 3 1.89 5.53 35.10
CA ILE A 3 2.26 5.79 33.70
C ILE A 3 1.03 5.51 32.83
N HIS A 4 0.62 6.51 32.05
CA HIS A 4 -0.49 6.35 31.11
C HIS A 4 0.03 5.70 29.81
N LEU A 5 -0.25 4.41 29.64
CA LEU A 5 0.16 3.58 28.51
C LEU A 5 -0.92 3.56 27.43
N ASP A 6 -0.52 3.84 26.21
CA ASP A 6 -1.32 3.88 25.01
C ASP A 6 -0.61 3.19 23.84
N LEU A 7 -1.22 3.13 22.65
CA LEU A 7 -0.69 2.41 21.49
C LEU A 7 0.63 2.97 20.91
N TYR A 8 1.17 4.06 21.46
CA TYR A 8 2.40 4.70 20.99
C TYR A 8 3.54 4.59 22.00
N ASN A 9 3.25 4.45 23.30
CA ASN A 9 4.28 4.43 24.35
C ASN A 9 4.34 3.13 25.16
N PHE A 10 3.50 2.12 24.87
CA PHE A 10 3.52 0.85 25.61
C PHE A 10 4.77 -0.03 25.33
N GLU A 11 5.57 0.32 24.32
CA GLU A 11 6.81 -0.37 23.95
C GLU A 11 8.08 0.37 24.40
N THR A 12 7.96 1.50 25.12
CA THR A 12 9.14 2.23 25.63
C THR A 12 9.70 1.55 26.87
N SER A 13 11.00 1.66 27.13
CA SER A 13 11.66 1.06 28.32
C SER A 13 11.02 1.49 29.65
N ASP A 14 10.44 2.71 29.71
CA ASP A 14 9.66 3.19 30.86
C ASP A 14 8.42 2.32 31.19
N ALA A 15 7.93 1.52 30.23
CA ALA A 15 6.77 0.65 30.35
C ALA A 15 7.12 -0.80 30.76
N GLU A 16 8.40 -1.19 30.70
CA GLU A 16 8.87 -2.58 30.86
C GLU A 16 8.65 -3.15 32.28
N GLY A 17 8.44 -2.28 33.28
CA GLY A 17 8.06 -2.64 34.66
C GLY A 17 6.59 -2.40 35.03
N SER A 18 5.74 -2.02 34.07
CA SER A 18 4.32 -1.73 34.33
C SER A 18 3.50 -3.02 34.47
N ARG A 19 2.62 -3.08 35.48
CA ARG A 19 1.67 -4.19 35.67
C ARG A 19 0.62 -4.30 34.55
N TYR A 20 0.36 -3.20 33.83
CA TYR A 20 -0.67 -3.11 32.81
C TYR A 20 -0.07 -2.85 31.43
N VAL A 21 -0.69 -3.44 30.40
CA VAL A 21 -0.26 -3.31 28.99
C VAL A 21 -0.76 -2.01 28.34
N LEU A 22 -2.00 -1.62 28.63
CA LEU A 22 -2.61 -0.37 28.17
C LEU A 22 -3.47 0.19 29.29
N THR A 23 -3.37 1.49 29.56
CA THR A 23 -4.20 2.19 30.55
C THR A 23 -5.04 3.30 29.91
N SER A 24 -4.79 3.64 28.65
CA SER A 24 -5.59 4.61 27.91
C SER A 24 -6.96 4.06 27.50
N PRO A 25 -8.08 4.67 27.93
CA PRO A 25 -9.43 4.23 27.55
C PRO A 25 -9.63 4.20 26.03
N ARG A 26 -9.02 5.12 25.29
CA ARG A 26 -9.13 5.18 23.82
C ARG A 26 -8.38 4.04 23.13
N SER A 27 -7.24 3.64 23.67
CA SER A 27 -6.48 2.52 23.16
C SER A 27 -7.17 1.20 23.43
N LEU A 28 -7.80 1.08 24.61
CA LEU A 28 -8.63 -0.08 24.97
C LEU A 28 -9.89 -0.17 24.09
N ASP A 29 -10.59 0.94 23.85
CA ASP A 29 -11.73 0.99 22.91
C ASP A 29 -11.32 0.57 21.49
N ALA A 30 -10.18 1.07 20.99
CA ALA A 30 -9.67 0.68 19.67
C ALA A 30 -9.38 -0.83 19.56
N CYS A 31 -8.82 -1.44 20.60
CA CYS A 31 -8.57 -2.88 20.66
C CYS A 31 -9.90 -3.66 20.70
N SER A 32 -10.87 -3.19 21.50
CA SER A 32 -12.20 -3.80 21.61
C SER A 32 -12.96 -3.80 20.29
N ARG A 33 -12.92 -2.68 19.53
CA ARG A 33 -13.60 -2.57 18.22
C ARG A 33 -13.04 -3.52 17.16
N LEU A 34 -11.79 -3.96 17.31
CA LEU A 34 -11.12 -4.88 16.38
C LEU A 34 -11.02 -6.32 16.92
N ASN A 35 -11.59 -6.60 18.09
CA ASN A 35 -11.45 -7.87 18.81
C ASN A 35 -9.98 -8.30 18.99
N ILE A 36 -9.06 -7.33 19.15
CA ILE A 36 -7.64 -7.59 19.39
C ILE A 36 -7.38 -7.52 20.90
N ARG A 37 -6.71 -8.54 21.46
CA ARG A 37 -6.32 -8.50 22.87
C ARG A 37 -5.08 -7.63 23.03
N PRO A 38 -5.00 -6.71 24.02
CA PRO A 38 -3.82 -5.86 24.22
C PRO A 38 -2.49 -6.63 24.29
N ILE A 39 -2.49 -7.81 24.90
CA ILE A 39 -1.31 -8.68 25.00
C ILE A 39 -0.76 -9.13 23.63
N GLN A 40 -1.60 -9.20 22.59
CA GLN A 40 -1.18 -9.59 21.24
C GLN A 40 -0.42 -8.48 20.50
N LEU A 41 -0.40 -7.27 21.04
CA LEU A 41 0.33 -6.14 20.47
C LEU A 41 1.75 -6.02 21.04
N LEU A 42 2.05 -6.72 22.14
CA LEU A 42 3.37 -6.67 22.77
C LEU A 42 4.44 -7.27 21.86
N HIS A 43 5.54 -6.53 21.73
CA HIS A 43 6.75 -7.05 21.12
C HIS A 43 7.29 -8.20 21.97
N LYS A 44 7.75 -9.27 21.31
CA LYS A 44 8.48 -10.38 21.92
C LYS A 44 9.87 -10.37 21.32
N THR A 45 10.90 -10.57 22.12
CA THR A 45 12.25 -10.64 21.56
C THR A 45 12.43 -11.95 20.80
N HIS A 46 13.38 -11.98 19.87
CA HIS A 46 13.69 -13.22 19.14
C HIS A 46 14.17 -14.33 20.09
N ALA A 47 14.82 -13.98 21.20
CA ALA A 47 15.26 -14.95 22.20
C ALA A 47 14.06 -15.63 22.89
N ASP A 48 13.09 -14.84 23.37
CA ASP A 48 11.87 -15.36 23.99
C ASP A 48 11.07 -16.23 23.00
N PHE A 49 11.00 -15.79 21.73
CA PHE A 49 10.31 -16.54 20.69
C PHE A 49 11.01 -17.86 20.33
N ALA A 50 12.34 -17.89 20.40
CA ALA A 50 13.13 -19.09 20.18
C ALA A 50 12.97 -20.10 21.32
N GLU A 51 12.87 -19.64 22.57
CA GLU A 51 12.60 -20.49 23.73
C GLU A 51 11.21 -21.16 23.63
N GLU A 52 10.17 -20.42 23.22
CA GLU A 52 8.82 -20.96 22.97
C GLU A 52 8.79 -21.99 21.81
N ASN A 53 9.76 -21.94 20.91
CA ASN A 53 9.88 -22.80 19.73
C ASN A 53 11.09 -23.73 19.79
N ALA A 54 11.57 -24.04 21.00
CA ALA A 54 12.66 -24.97 21.21
C ALA A 54 12.38 -26.31 20.51
N GLY A 55 13.38 -26.81 19.77
CA GLY A 55 13.26 -28.04 18.97
C GLY A 55 13.04 -27.82 17.46
N LYS A 56 12.89 -26.57 17.00
CA LYS A 56 12.93 -26.23 15.57
C LYS A 56 14.32 -25.70 15.17
N SER A 57 14.66 -25.80 13.88
CA SER A 57 15.89 -25.19 13.35
C SER A 57 15.87 -23.67 13.52
N SER A 58 17.04 -23.09 13.85
CA SER A 58 17.23 -21.65 14.03
C SER A 58 16.72 -20.82 12.84
N GLU A 59 17.00 -21.27 11.61
CA GLU A 59 16.53 -20.61 10.39
C GLU A 59 15.00 -20.61 10.27
N PHE A 60 14.36 -21.71 10.68
CA PHE A 60 12.92 -21.82 10.64
C PHE A 60 12.24 -20.95 11.72
N ILE A 61 12.86 -20.85 12.91
CA ILE A 61 12.40 -19.95 13.98
C ILE A 61 12.45 -18.49 13.52
N LYS A 62 13.53 -18.09 12.83
CA LYS A 62 13.67 -16.74 12.29
C LYS A 62 12.58 -16.39 11.28
N ILE A 63 12.25 -17.32 10.38
CA ILE A 63 11.15 -17.13 9.40
C ILE A 63 9.81 -16.99 10.13
N LEU A 64 9.53 -17.86 11.11
CA LEU A 64 8.29 -17.79 11.90
C LEU A 64 8.19 -16.51 12.73
N TYR A 65 9.30 -16.05 13.30
CA TYR A 65 9.37 -14.80 14.06
C TYR A 65 9.04 -13.60 13.17
N ASN A 66 9.60 -13.56 11.95
CA ASN A 66 9.33 -12.47 11.01
C ASN A 66 7.86 -12.40 10.59
N ASP A 67 7.24 -13.54 10.27
CA ASP A 67 5.80 -13.60 9.93
C ASP A 67 4.92 -13.22 11.12
N TRP A 68 5.29 -13.65 12.33
CA TRP A 68 4.59 -13.26 13.56
C TRP A 68 4.69 -11.75 13.82
N GLU A 69 5.89 -11.18 13.67
CA GLU A 69 6.16 -9.77 13.90
C GLU A 69 5.46 -8.89 12.85
N GLU A 70 5.45 -9.31 11.58
CA GLU A 70 4.70 -8.63 10.52
C GLU A 70 3.19 -8.58 10.87
N LYS A 71 2.61 -9.71 11.30
CA LYS A 71 1.21 -9.78 11.73
C LYS A 71 0.93 -8.92 12.95
N ARG A 72 1.86 -8.85 13.91
CA ARG A 72 1.77 -8.00 15.10
C ARG A 72 1.76 -6.53 14.72
N ILE A 73 2.71 -6.08 13.92
CA ILE A 73 2.81 -4.69 13.43
C ILE A 73 1.55 -4.31 12.65
N ALA A 74 1.04 -5.20 11.79
CA ALA A 74 -0.20 -4.98 11.05
C ALA A 74 -1.41 -4.77 11.99
N LYS A 75 -1.54 -5.58 13.04
CA LYS A 75 -2.58 -5.41 14.07
C LYS A 75 -2.42 -4.10 14.83
N LEU A 76 -1.21 -3.77 15.26
CA LEU A 76 -0.91 -2.53 15.97
C LEU A 76 -1.28 -1.29 15.15
N ASN A 77 -0.93 -1.28 13.86
CA ASN A 77 -1.26 -0.19 12.95
C ASN A 77 -2.78 -0.06 12.73
N LYS A 78 -3.53 -1.17 12.67
CA LYS A 78 -5.00 -1.14 12.62
C LYS A 78 -5.57 -0.51 13.89
N CYS A 79 -5.09 -0.91 15.07
CA CYS A 79 -5.53 -0.31 16.33
C CYS A 79 -5.22 1.19 16.40
N ARG A 80 -4.04 1.64 15.94
CA ARG A 80 -3.67 3.06 15.88
C ARG A 80 -4.63 3.87 15.01
N LYS A 81 -4.98 3.35 13.83
CA LYS A 81 -5.98 3.98 12.94
C LYS A 81 -7.35 4.11 13.60
N VAL A 82 -7.85 3.04 14.23
CA VAL A 82 -9.14 3.09 14.94
C VAL A 82 -9.12 4.08 16.10
N ARG A 83 -8.02 4.15 16.86
CA ARG A 83 -7.83 5.15 17.91
C ARG A 83 -7.90 6.58 17.37
N GLU A 84 -7.32 6.85 16.21
CA GLU A 84 -7.41 8.16 15.55
C GLU A 84 -8.86 8.48 15.14
N THR A 85 -9.59 7.51 14.59
CA THR A 85 -11.02 7.65 14.29
C THR A 85 -11.82 7.98 15.55
N ILE A 86 -11.59 7.27 16.66
CA ILE A 86 -12.23 7.55 17.96
C ILE A 86 -11.94 8.99 18.42
N ILE A 87 -10.70 9.46 18.26
CA ILE A 87 -10.31 10.83 18.61
C ILE A 87 -11.06 11.86 17.74
N MET A 88 -11.23 11.59 16.45
CA MET A 88 -11.99 12.46 15.54
C MET A 88 -13.48 12.48 15.88
N GLU A 89 -14.10 11.31 16.08
CA GLU A 89 -15.50 11.17 16.51
C GLU A 89 -15.77 11.97 17.79
N GLN A 90 -14.92 11.82 18.81
CA GLN A 90 -15.05 12.56 20.06
C GLN A 90 -14.88 14.08 19.87
N LYS A 91 -14.01 14.52 18.96
CA LYS A 91 -13.84 15.96 18.65
C LYS A 91 -15.10 16.53 17.97
N VAL A 92 -15.72 15.78 17.05
CA VAL A 92 -16.97 16.20 16.38
C VAL A 92 -18.12 16.27 17.38
N LEU A 93 -18.28 15.25 18.22
CA LEU A 93 -19.32 15.22 19.27
C LEU A 93 -19.20 16.42 20.22
N ARG A 94 -17.98 16.78 20.64
CA ARG A 94 -17.74 17.96 21.49
C ARG A 94 -18.13 19.27 20.79
N LYS A 95 -17.85 19.42 19.49
CA LYS A 95 -18.26 20.60 18.72
C LYS A 95 -19.78 20.71 18.64
N ASN A 96 -20.47 19.61 18.35
CA ASN A 96 -21.93 19.58 18.23
C ASN A 96 -22.64 19.88 19.57
N GLN A 97 -22.12 19.38 20.70
CA GLN A 97 -22.64 19.71 22.03
C GLN A 97 -22.46 21.19 22.40
N THR A 98 -21.42 21.85 21.88
CA THR A 98 -21.18 23.28 22.13
C THR A 98 -22.20 24.14 21.38
N THR A 99 -22.57 23.75 20.16
CA THR A 99 -23.62 24.41 19.36
C THR A 99 -25.03 24.17 19.90
N GLU A 100 -25.31 22.98 20.47
CA GLU A 100 -26.59 22.66 21.11
C GLU A 100 -26.82 23.53 22.36
N ARG A 101 -25.79 23.69 23.20
CA ARG A 101 -25.84 24.55 24.39
C ARG A 101 -26.02 26.03 24.06
N GLN A 102 -25.48 26.50 22.93
CA GLN A 102 -25.71 27.86 22.44
C GLN A 102 -27.15 28.06 21.91
N ARG A 103 -27.74 27.04 21.27
CA ARG A 103 -29.15 27.07 20.81
C ARG A 103 -30.18 27.00 21.94
N GLN A 104 -29.86 26.36 23.07
CA GLN A 104 -30.73 26.38 24.24
C GLN A 104 -30.67 27.70 25.01
N LYS A 105 -29.55 28.44 24.94
CA LYS A 105 -29.43 29.76 25.58
C LYS A 105 -30.14 30.89 24.82
N SER A 106 -30.41 30.73 23.52
CA SER A 106 -31.20 31.69 22.73
C SER A 106 -32.71 31.45 22.73
N LYS A 107 -33.20 30.35 23.33
CA LYS A 107 -34.63 30.07 23.50
C LYS A 107 -35.22 30.54 24.84
N THR A 108 -34.39 30.98 25.79
CA THR A 108 -34.86 31.49 27.08
C THR A 108 -35.12 33.00 27.09
N ASP A 109 -34.63 33.75 26.10
CA ASP A 109 -34.81 35.21 26.01
C ASP A 109 -35.97 35.66 25.10
N THR A 110 -36.73 34.74 24.51
CA THR A 110 -37.87 35.08 23.63
C THR A 110 -39.25 35.03 24.30
N ASN A 111 -39.34 34.67 25.58
CA ASN A 111 -40.61 34.60 26.33
C ASN A 111 -40.86 35.77 27.30
N LYS A 112 -40.12 36.89 27.20
CA LYS A 112 -40.29 38.05 28.10
C LYS A 112 -40.73 39.36 27.44
N THR A 113 -41.24 39.33 26.21
CA THR A 113 -41.66 40.57 25.52
C THR A 113 -42.89 40.40 24.63
N VAL A 114 -43.98 39.79 25.12
CA VAL A 114 -45.32 39.94 24.51
C VAL A 114 -46.40 39.92 25.61
N MET A 115 -46.42 40.96 26.43
CA MET A 115 -47.57 41.33 27.28
C MET A 115 -47.63 42.86 27.35
N ASP A 116 -47.74 43.52 26.20
CA ASP A 116 -48.43 44.80 26.16
C ASP A 116 -48.85 45.13 24.73
N SER A 117 -49.96 45.82 24.57
CA SER A 117 -50.61 46.24 23.30
C SER A 117 -51.72 45.31 22.78
N LYS A 118 -52.83 45.27 23.51
CA LYS A 118 -54.15 44.87 23.01
C LYS A 118 -55.07 46.10 23.01
N LYS A 119 -55.14 46.86 21.91
CA LYS A 119 -56.32 47.71 21.60
C LYS A 119 -56.37 48.15 20.13
N LYS A 120 -57.57 48.01 19.55
CA LYS A 120 -58.03 48.51 18.23
C LYS A 120 -57.41 47.78 17.03
N ARG A 121 -58.15 47.32 16.01
CA ARG A 121 -59.45 47.75 15.48
C ARG A 121 -59.94 46.69 14.48
N GLU A 122 -61.25 46.46 14.46
CA GLU A 122 -61.96 45.64 13.47
C GLU A 122 -61.96 46.32 12.08
N LYS A 123 -61.88 45.54 11.00
CA LYS A 123 -62.94 45.36 9.97
C LYS A 123 -62.40 44.75 8.66
N GLU A 124 -63.17 43.76 8.18
CA GLU A 124 -63.48 43.40 6.77
C GLU A 124 -62.33 42.86 5.89
N SER A 125 -62.46 41.81 5.06
CA SER A 125 -63.50 40.83 4.71
C SER A 125 -62.78 39.67 3.95
N SER A 126 -63.38 38.47 3.95
CA SER A 126 -63.68 37.60 2.78
C SER A 126 -62.55 37.34 1.72
N THR A 127 -62.25 36.17 1.15
CA THR A 127 -62.95 34.91 0.85
C THR A 127 -61.91 33.93 0.19
N ILE A 128 -62.24 32.63 0.12
CA ILE A 128 -61.82 31.61 -0.89
C ILE A 128 -60.66 30.64 -0.54
N VAL A 129 -61.08 29.40 -0.25
CA VAL A 129 -60.44 28.05 -0.29
C VAL A 129 -60.28 27.62 -1.78
N PRO A 130 -59.54 26.55 -2.24
CA PRO A 130 -59.13 25.36 -1.50
C PRO A 130 -57.78 24.69 -1.85
N SER A 131 -57.46 23.65 -1.06
CA SER A 131 -56.46 22.59 -1.28
C SER A 131 -56.66 21.80 -2.59
N PRO A 132 -55.67 20.97 -3.00
CA PRO A 132 -55.69 19.53 -2.65
C PRO A 132 -54.26 18.99 -2.31
N SER A 133 -54.02 18.13 -1.32
CA SER A 133 -54.32 16.69 -1.18
C SER A 133 -53.90 15.80 -2.37
N THR A 134 -52.90 14.95 -2.15
CA THR A 134 -52.59 13.62 -2.74
C THR A 134 -51.06 13.46 -2.81
N ALA A 135 -50.41 12.32 -2.59
CA ALA A 135 -50.81 11.02 -2.11
C ALA A 135 -49.54 10.34 -1.60
N ARG A 136 -49.72 9.54 -0.56
CA ARG A 136 -48.75 8.56 -0.06
C ARG A 136 -48.94 7.26 -0.85
N PRO A 137 -47.90 6.43 -1.01
CA PRO A 137 -48.10 5.01 -0.77
C PRO A 137 -47.14 4.44 0.28
N LYS A 138 -47.61 3.34 0.86
CA LYS A 138 -47.15 2.62 2.03
C LYS A 138 -46.98 1.15 1.59
N HIS A 139 -45.97 0.46 2.13
CA HIS A 139 -45.76 -1.00 2.09
C HIS A 139 -45.44 -1.59 0.69
N ILE A 140 -44.56 -2.58 0.53
CA ILE A 140 -44.74 -3.98 0.93
C ILE A 140 -43.41 -4.77 0.74
N ARG A 141 -43.08 -5.55 1.77
CA ARG A 141 -42.44 -6.90 1.84
C ARG A 141 -41.09 -7.25 1.16
N THR A 142 -40.23 -7.79 2.03
CA THR A 142 -39.25 -8.89 1.83
C THR A 142 -39.81 -10.13 1.11
N PRO A 143 -38.95 -10.95 0.46
CA PRO A 143 -38.57 -12.26 1.02
C PRO A 143 -37.06 -12.58 0.82
N LYS A 144 -36.33 -13.15 1.78
CA LYS A 144 -36.27 -14.54 2.29
C LYS A 144 -35.77 -15.58 1.26
N THR A 145 -34.51 -16.02 1.49
CA THR A 145 -33.91 -17.36 1.34
C THR A 145 -34.19 -18.23 0.12
N ARG A 146 -33.12 -18.76 -0.49
CA ARG A 146 -32.99 -20.20 -0.77
C ARG A 146 -31.54 -20.60 -1.04
N ASP A 147 -31.06 -21.50 -0.18
CA ASP A 147 -29.93 -22.41 -0.32
C ASP A 147 -30.10 -23.42 -1.49
N ILE A 148 -29.05 -24.25 -1.67
CA ILE A 148 -29.00 -25.62 -2.27
C ILE A 148 -28.27 -25.67 -3.65
N PRO A 149 -27.41 -26.68 -3.98
CA PRO A 149 -26.46 -27.46 -3.15
C PRO A 149 -25.13 -27.87 -3.86
N ASP A 150 -24.28 -28.53 -3.08
CA ASP A 150 -23.17 -29.40 -3.48
C ASP A 150 -23.52 -30.50 -4.50
N LYS A 151 -22.55 -30.85 -5.35
CA LYS A 151 -22.45 -32.16 -6.01
C LYS A 151 -21.04 -32.73 -5.89
N LYS A 152 -20.93 -33.78 -5.07
CA LYS A 152 -19.91 -34.83 -5.13
C LYS A 152 -20.21 -35.77 -6.29
N THR A 153 -19.18 -36.24 -7.00
CA THR A 153 -19.24 -37.47 -7.79
C THR A 153 -18.01 -38.32 -7.48
N THR A 154 -18.31 -39.56 -7.14
CA THR A 154 -17.44 -40.67 -6.74
C THR A 154 -16.77 -41.37 -7.92
N SER A 155 -15.59 -41.95 -7.63
CA SER A 155 -15.14 -43.31 -8.01
C SER A 155 -14.89 -43.63 -9.49
N THR A 156 -13.68 -44.14 -9.80
CA THR A 156 -13.48 -45.46 -10.45
C THR A 156 -12.00 -45.89 -10.31
N TYR A 157 -11.82 -47.17 -9.97
CA TYR A 157 -10.59 -47.93 -9.76
C TYR A 157 -9.96 -48.48 -11.07
N HIS A 158 -8.74 -49.02 -10.93
CA HIS A 158 -7.95 -49.90 -11.82
C HIS A 158 -7.01 -49.19 -12.83
N ALA A 159 -5.75 -49.60 -13.06
CA ALA A 159 -5.03 -50.83 -12.70
C ALA A 159 -3.51 -50.59 -12.59
N GLU A 160 -2.87 -51.46 -11.81
CA GLU A 160 -1.43 -51.75 -11.83
C GLU A 160 -0.99 -52.23 -13.22
N THR A 161 0.20 -51.83 -13.67
CA THR A 161 1.01 -52.64 -14.59
C THR A 161 2.50 -52.33 -14.39
N THR A 162 3.22 -53.43 -14.28
CA THR A 162 4.64 -53.71 -14.03
C THR A 162 5.68 -53.00 -14.89
N ALA A 163 6.88 -52.89 -14.31
CA ALA A 163 8.16 -52.43 -14.90
C ALA A 163 8.61 -53.26 -16.13
N PRO A 164 9.69 -52.86 -16.86
CA PRO A 164 11.03 -53.21 -16.37
C PRO A 164 12.15 -52.17 -16.60
N VAL A 165 13.11 -52.27 -15.67
CA VAL A 165 14.56 -52.05 -15.73
C VAL A 165 15.18 -52.05 -17.13
N ILE A 166 15.92 -50.99 -17.49
CA ILE A 166 17.19 -51.09 -18.22
C ILE A 166 18.17 -50.05 -17.66
N ALA A 167 19.26 -50.57 -17.10
CA ALA A 167 20.49 -49.85 -16.78
C ALA A 167 21.30 -49.60 -18.06
N THR A 168 21.94 -48.44 -18.16
CA THR A 168 23.25 -48.32 -18.83
C THR A 168 24.03 -47.15 -18.24
N HIS A 169 25.34 -47.37 -18.24
CA HIS A 169 26.39 -46.68 -17.50
C HIS A 169 26.97 -45.52 -18.34
N SER A 170 27.57 -44.52 -17.66
CA SER A 170 28.81 -43.73 -17.91
C SER A 170 29.41 -43.56 -19.34
N PRO A 171 30.34 -42.61 -19.63
CA PRO A 171 31.09 -41.70 -18.73
C PRO A 171 31.23 -40.23 -19.23
N SER A 172 31.89 -39.41 -18.39
CA SER A 172 32.58 -38.16 -18.73
C SER A 172 33.73 -38.41 -19.75
N PRO A 173 34.17 -37.40 -20.51
CA PRO A 173 35.40 -36.73 -20.10
C PRO A 173 35.46 -35.21 -20.39
N THR A 174 36.21 -34.51 -19.54
CA THR A 174 36.85 -33.21 -19.77
C THR A 174 37.77 -33.23 -20.99
N PRO A 175 38.10 -32.05 -21.56
CA PRO A 175 39.48 -31.60 -21.40
C PRO A 175 39.61 -30.12 -21.05
N ALA A 176 40.67 -29.84 -20.29
CA ALA A 176 41.25 -28.53 -20.12
C ALA A 176 41.86 -28.03 -21.43
N ASP A 177 41.84 -26.71 -21.65
CA ASP A 177 43.05 -26.03 -22.10
C ASP A 177 43.03 -24.55 -21.73
N ASP A 178 44.18 -24.15 -21.19
CA ASP A 178 44.63 -22.81 -20.87
C ASP A 178 44.74 -21.94 -22.12
N THR A 179 44.37 -20.66 -22.04
CA THR A 179 45.22 -19.55 -22.52
C THR A 179 44.70 -18.17 -22.09
N MET A 180 45.45 -17.59 -21.16
CA MET A 180 46.01 -16.23 -21.17
C MET A 180 45.15 -15.00 -21.52
N LEU A 181 45.10 -14.11 -20.51
CA LEU A 181 45.29 -12.65 -20.54
C LEU A 181 44.28 -11.79 -21.32
N HIS A 182 43.59 -10.92 -20.58
CA HIS A 182 43.90 -9.49 -20.67
C HIS A 182 43.45 -8.74 -19.41
N ALA A 183 44.40 -8.00 -18.86
CA ALA A 183 44.29 -7.11 -17.73
C ALA A 183 43.31 -5.96 -17.98
N SER A 184 42.62 -5.49 -16.93
CA SER A 184 42.51 -4.07 -16.60
C SER A 184 41.81 -3.81 -15.27
N ALA A 185 42.44 -2.91 -14.51
CA ALA A 185 41.82 -1.92 -13.62
C ALA A 185 41.19 -2.39 -12.30
N LEU A 186 41.97 -2.35 -11.22
CA LEU A 186 41.58 -1.57 -10.05
C LEU A 186 42.80 -0.82 -9.49
N GLN A 187 42.67 0.50 -9.55
CA GLN A 187 43.62 1.49 -9.08
C GLN A 187 43.37 1.68 -7.59
N THR A 188 44.40 1.39 -6.80
CA THR A 188 44.57 1.82 -5.41
C THR A 188 44.45 3.34 -5.37
N LEU A 189 43.49 3.84 -4.58
CA LEU A 189 43.41 5.24 -4.21
C LEU A 189 43.42 5.32 -2.69
N GLU A 190 44.45 6.01 -2.23
CA GLU A 190 44.80 6.28 -0.85
C GLU A 190 43.76 7.18 -0.17
N ASP A 191 43.51 6.88 1.10
CA ASP A 191 42.81 7.73 2.06
C ASP A 191 43.59 9.03 2.33
N PRO A 192 42.95 10.21 2.25
CA PRO A 192 43.41 11.37 2.98
C PRO A 192 42.65 11.53 4.30
N ALA A 193 43.44 11.58 5.36
CA ALA A 193 43.08 11.90 6.74
C ALA A 193 42.08 13.07 6.88
N THR A 194 41.08 12.87 7.74
CA THR A 194 40.23 13.95 8.27
C THR A 194 40.62 14.27 9.71
N PRO A 195 40.92 15.55 10.05
CA PRO A 195 41.26 15.94 11.40
C PRO A 195 40.01 16.25 12.23
N ARG A 196 39.93 15.58 13.38
CA ARG A 196 39.84 16.15 14.73
C ARG A 196 38.94 17.40 14.92
N SER A 197 37.76 17.13 15.48
CA SER A 197 37.23 17.74 16.71
C SER A 197 37.55 19.22 16.99
N GLU A 198 36.55 20.09 16.80
CA GLU A 198 36.30 21.21 17.73
C GLU A 198 34.80 21.37 18.03
N ARG A 199 34.48 21.13 19.30
CA ARG A 199 33.27 21.60 19.99
C ARG A 199 33.22 23.13 19.94
N PRO A 200 32.01 23.70 19.94
CA PRO A 200 31.74 24.75 20.88
C PRO A 200 30.53 24.43 21.76
N SER A 201 30.82 24.44 23.06
CA SER A 201 29.92 24.49 24.18
C SER A 201 28.80 25.52 23.98
N ARG A 202 27.55 25.11 24.13
CA ARG A 202 26.43 26.01 24.43
C ARG A 202 25.69 25.53 25.67
N LEU A 203 26.25 25.91 26.81
CA LEU A 203 25.47 26.17 28.01
C LEU A 203 24.74 27.51 27.81
N ASN A 204 23.41 27.47 27.83
CA ASN A 204 22.53 28.35 28.61
C ASN A 204 21.10 28.24 28.07
N ALA A 205 20.36 27.33 28.70
CA ALA A 205 18.91 27.33 28.72
C ALA A 205 18.44 28.38 29.74
N ILE A 206 17.82 29.47 29.31
CA ILE A 206 16.71 30.13 30.03
C ILE A 206 15.80 30.77 28.97
N ILE A 207 14.81 30.01 28.49
CA ILE A 207 13.59 30.60 27.91
C ILE A 207 12.45 30.27 28.87
N LEU A 208 12.13 31.25 29.70
CA LEU A 208 10.88 31.35 30.45
C LEU A 208 9.73 31.45 29.44
N SER A 209 9.15 30.31 29.06
CA SER A 209 7.86 30.27 28.38
C SER A 209 6.74 30.32 29.42
N ASN A 210 6.42 31.53 29.86
CA ASN A 210 5.16 31.79 30.57
C ASN A 210 4.00 31.60 29.58
N ARG A 211 3.44 30.38 29.56
CA ARG A 211 2.23 30.04 28.81
C ARG A 211 1.21 29.34 29.72
N SER A 212 0.64 30.12 30.65
CA SER A 212 -0.62 29.81 31.32
C SER A 212 -1.71 30.58 30.56
N ARG A 213 -2.40 30.01 29.57
CA ARG A 213 -3.50 29.03 29.68
C ARG A 213 -4.56 29.46 30.69
N SER A 214 -5.38 30.40 30.26
CA SER A 214 -6.69 30.70 30.82
C SER A 214 -7.54 29.43 30.89
N ARG A 215 -7.88 29.01 32.10
CA ARG A 215 -9.00 28.10 32.38
C ARG A 215 -9.88 28.76 33.43
N SER A 216 -10.97 29.34 32.93
CA SER A 216 -12.18 29.62 33.68
C SER A 216 -12.77 28.28 34.15
N VAL A 217 -12.95 28.14 35.46
CA VAL A 217 -13.88 27.22 36.11
C VAL A 217 -14.41 27.92 37.35
N ASP A 218 -15.71 28.18 37.33
CA ASP A 218 -16.55 28.55 38.47
C ASP A 218 -16.43 27.52 39.60
N GLY A 219 -16.44 27.99 40.85
CA GLY A 219 -16.46 27.10 42.00
C GLY A 219 -16.55 27.86 43.31
N HIS A 220 -17.76 27.94 43.84
CA HIS A 220 -18.15 28.47 45.14
C HIS A 220 -17.17 28.15 46.28
N ASN A 221 -16.85 29.15 47.11
CA ASN A 221 -16.88 29.07 48.57
C ASN A 221 -16.63 30.45 49.21
N ARG A 222 -17.72 31.06 49.68
CA ARG A 222 -17.73 32.15 50.67
C ARG A 222 -17.50 31.54 52.06
N PRO A 223 -16.73 32.20 52.94
CA PRO A 223 -17.09 32.29 54.34
C PRO A 223 -17.43 33.75 54.72
N PRO A 224 -18.35 33.97 55.67
CA PRO A 224 -18.81 35.29 56.06
C PRO A 224 -17.83 35.89 57.08
N ARG A 225 -17.43 37.16 56.91
CA ARG A 225 -16.79 37.86 58.03
C ARG A 225 -17.00 39.38 58.00
N SER A 226 -17.71 39.79 59.06
CA SER A 226 -17.73 41.09 59.73
C SER A 226 -18.04 42.33 58.90
N GLU A 227 -19.30 42.73 59.03
CA GLU A 227 -19.76 44.11 59.05
C GLU A 227 -18.76 45.02 59.79
N ARG A 228 -18.15 45.96 59.06
CA ARG A 228 -17.55 47.15 59.66
C ARG A 228 -18.43 48.34 59.30
N SER A 229 -19.39 48.55 60.19
CA SER A 229 -19.92 49.84 60.65
C SER A 229 -19.42 51.06 59.87
N SER A 230 -20.29 51.55 59.00
CA SER A 230 -20.28 52.91 58.47
C SER A 230 -20.46 53.90 59.63
N PHE A 231 -19.38 54.54 60.07
CA PHE A 231 -19.48 55.76 60.86
C PHE A 231 -19.88 56.92 59.95
N SER A 232 -21.18 57.22 60.02
CA SER A 232 -21.80 58.48 59.66
C SER A 232 -21.13 59.62 60.44
N LEU A 233 -20.31 60.44 59.76
CA LEU A 233 -19.97 61.77 60.27
C LEU A 233 -21.10 62.72 59.92
N ARG A 234 -22.12 62.66 60.77
CA ARG A 234 -23.14 63.70 60.92
C ARG A 234 -22.44 64.99 61.38
N SER A 235 -22.62 66.02 60.57
CA SER A 235 -22.97 67.38 60.97
C SER A 235 -22.86 67.69 62.48
N SER A 236 -21.85 68.46 62.86
CA SER A 236 -21.95 69.41 63.96
C SER A 236 -21.61 70.79 63.43
N SER A 237 -22.65 71.52 63.04
CA SER A 237 -22.61 72.97 62.96
C SER A 237 -22.41 73.50 64.37
N VAL A 238 -21.23 74.02 64.69
CA VAL A 238 -21.12 74.92 65.83
C VAL A 238 -20.06 76.00 65.57
N PHE A 239 -20.53 77.23 65.74
CA PHE A 239 -19.79 78.48 65.89
C PHE A 239 -19.10 79.04 64.64
N GLY A 240 -19.90 79.78 63.88
CA GLY A 240 -19.41 81.02 63.29
C GLY A 240 -18.99 81.97 64.41
N ASN A 241 -17.70 82.23 64.51
CA ASN A 241 -17.19 83.47 65.08
C ASN A 241 -16.60 84.29 63.94
N SER A 242 -17.43 85.19 63.41
CA SER A 242 -17.02 86.27 62.53
C SER A 242 -16.25 87.32 63.33
N SER A 243 -14.98 87.08 63.60
CA SER A 243 -14.07 88.16 63.97
C SER A 243 -13.67 88.89 62.70
N LYS A 244 -14.35 90.01 62.42
CA LYS A 244 -13.89 91.07 61.54
C LYS A 244 -12.56 91.59 62.09
N LEU A 245 -11.45 90.98 61.68
CA LEU A 245 -10.14 91.62 61.80
C LEU A 245 -9.91 92.45 60.55
N ALA A 246 -9.94 93.75 60.79
CA ALA A 246 -9.57 94.77 59.83
C ALA A 246 -8.15 94.54 59.31
N SER A 247 -8.03 94.61 57.99
CA SER A 247 -7.05 95.44 57.29
C SER A 247 -5.64 95.46 57.86
N GLY A 248 -4.73 94.76 57.18
CA GLY A 248 -3.36 95.24 57.00
C GLY A 248 -2.22 94.28 57.34
N TYR A 249 -2.47 93.23 58.13
CA TYR A 249 -1.40 92.29 58.50
C TYR A 249 -1.75 90.87 58.07
N ILE A 250 -1.11 90.43 56.98
CA ILE A 250 -1.12 89.03 56.56
C ILE A 250 -0.48 88.24 57.70
N THR A 251 -1.30 87.54 58.49
CA THR A 251 -0.80 86.60 59.50
C THR A 251 0.14 85.59 58.82
N PRO A 252 1.29 85.24 59.43
CA PRO A 252 2.27 84.31 58.87
C PRO A 252 1.66 82.99 58.35
N GLN A 253 0.52 82.58 58.91
CA GLN A 253 -0.24 81.42 58.46
C GLN A 253 -0.78 81.54 57.03
N ILE A 254 -1.33 82.70 56.65
CA ILE A 254 -1.85 82.93 55.30
C ILE A 254 -0.72 82.89 54.26
N GLN A 255 0.50 83.31 54.64
CA GLN A 255 1.67 83.18 53.76
C GLN A 255 2.11 81.72 53.59
N ARG A 256 2.05 80.90 54.65
CA ARG A 256 2.32 79.46 54.55
C ARG A 256 1.29 78.75 53.67
N ASP A 257 0.02 79.07 53.83
CA ASP A 257 -1.06 78.47 53.04
C ASP A 257 -0.97 78.85 51.55
N LYS A 258 -0.60 80.11 51.24
CA LYS A 258 -0.29 80.52 49.85
C LYS A 258 0.86 79.73 49.24
N ARG A 259 1.96 79.54 49.99
CA ARG A 259 3.11 78.71 49.55
C ARG A 259 2.71 77.24 49.35
N LEU A 260 1.86 76.69 50.22
CA LEU A 260 1.37 75.32 50.09
C LEU A 260 0.52 75.15 48.82
N VAL A 261 -0.38 76.09 48.53
CA VAL A 261 -1.20 76.08 47.30
C VAL A 261 -0.32 76.17 46.05
N GLU A 262 0.72 77.00 46.07
CA GLU A 262 1.67 77.11 44.97
C GLU A 262 2.45 75.80 44.76
N VAL A 263 2.95 75.18 45.83
CA VAL A 263 3.59 73.85 45.77
C VAL A 263 2.64 72.77 45.24
N MET A 264 1.35 72.80 45.62
CA MET A 264 0.34 71.88 45.09
C MET A 264 0.07 72.09 43.61
N LYS A 265 -0.02 73.36 43.16
CA LYS A 265 -0.18 73.69 41.73
C LYS A 265 1.05 73.25 40.94
N ASP A 266 2.25 73.44 41.46
CA ASP A 266 3.50 72.99 40.84
C ASP A 266 3.61 71.48 40.77
N ARG A 267 3.22 70.79 41.84
CA ARG A 267 3.12 69.33 41.86
C ARG A 267 2.14 68.85 40.79
N ARG A 268 0.95 69.45 40.69
CA ARG A 268 -0.02 69.09 39.65
C ARG A 268 0.52 69.34 38.24
N ARG A 269 1.20 70.46 37.99
CA ARG A 269 1.85 70.74 36.69
C ARG A 269 2.91 69.69 36.35
N ARG A 270 3.71 69.25 37.33
CA ARG A 270 4.69 68.16 37.14
C ARG A 270 3.99 66.83 36.86
N GLU A 271 2.94 66.48 37.61
CA GLU A 271 2.15 65.26 37.42
C GLU A 271 1.50 65.23 36.02
N GLU A 272 0.94 66.34 35.55
CA GLU A 272 0.40 66.49 34.19
C GLU A 272 1.48 66.33 33.12
N GLY A 273 2.68 66.89 33.36
CA GLY A 273 3.84 66.71 32.47
C GLY A 273 4.29 65.24 32.38
N GLU A 274 4.37 64.56 33.52
CA GLU A 274 4.71 63.13 33.60
C GLU A 274 3.63 62.25 32.97
N GLU A 275 2.36 62.60 33.13
CA GLU A 275 1.25 61.90 32.47
C GLU A 275 1.29 62.04 30.95
N LYS A 276 1.53 63.26 30.44
CA LYS A 276 1.75 63.49 29.00
C LYS A 276 2.94 62.68 28.48
N LEU A 277 4.04 62.64 29.22
CA LEU A 277 5.22 61.85 28.86
C LEU A 277 4.92 60.34 28.86
N ARG A 278 4.17 59.84 29.86
CA ARG A 278 3.72 58.44 29.91
C ARG A 278 2.82 58.10 28.74
N LEU A 279 1.88 58.97 28.40
CA LEU A 279 0.99 58.78 27.24
C LEU A 279 1.78 58.76 25.93
N ALA A 280 2.75 59.67 25.75
CA ALA A 280 3.61 59.70 24.58
C ALA A 280 4.43 58.41 24.44
N LYS A 281 5.06 57.94 25.53
CA LYS A 281 5.79 56.66 25.56
C LYS A 281 4.89 55.46 25.24
N TRP A 282 3.65 55.46 25.77
CA TRP A 282 2.68 54.41 25.47
C TRP A 282 2.27 54.40 23.99
N MET A 283 2.03 55.57 23.40
CA MET A 283 1.71 55.70 21.98
C MET A 283 2.87 55.22 21.09
N GLU A 284 4.12 55.57 21.44
CA GLU A 284 5.30 55.09 20.73
C GLU A 284 5.43 53.57 20.81
N TRP A 285 5.30 52.99 22.01
CA TRP A 285 5.31 51.55 22.21
C TRP A 285 4.20 50.86 21.40
N ASN A 286 2.99 51.39 21.42
CA ASN A 286 1.86 50.86 20.65
C ASN A 286 2.14 50.90 19.13
N ASN A 287 2.75 51.98 18.64
CA ASN A 287 3.15 52.10 17.25
C ASN A 287 4.29 51.12 16.87
N GLN A 288 5.26 50.90 17.75
CA GLN A 288 6.29 49.88 17.55
C GLN A 288 5.69 48.47 17.52
N MET A 289 4.72 48.17 18.39
CA MET A 289 4.01 46.89 18.37
C MET A 289 3.21 46.69 17.08
N LYS A 290 2.56 47.73 16.55
CA LYS A 290 1.90 47.67 15.24
C LYS A 290 2.89 47.42 14.10
N LYS A 291 4.04 48.09 14.09
CA LYS A 291 5.09 47.87 13.07
C LYS A 291 5.66 46.45 13.14
N THR A 292 5.98 45.96 14.33
CA THR A 292 6.54 44.61 14.51
C THR A 292 5.53 43.51 14.15
N THR A 293 4.25 43.69 14.47
CA THR A 293 3.20 42.75 14.06
C THR A 293 2.99 42.73 12.56
N GLU A 294 3.04 43.89 11.90
CA GLU A 294 2.95 43.99 10.44
C GLU A 294 4.14 43.34 9.74
N ILE A 295 5.36 43.52 10.25
CA ILE A 295 6.57 42.85 9.74
C ILE A 295 6.41 41.33 9.85
N LYS A 296 6.03 40.82 11.03
CA LYS A 296 5.80 39.37 11.24
C LYS A 296 4.72 38.82 10.29
N ARG A 297 3.66 39.60 10.03
CA ARG A 297 2.61 39.21 9.08
C ARG A 297 3.14 39.11 7.65
N LYS A 298 3.99 40.04 7.22
CA LYS A 298 4.62 40.02 5.89
C LYS A 298 5.61 38.87 5.75
N GLU A 299 6.44 38.63 6.76
CA GLU A 299 7.37 37.49 6.79
C GLU A 299 6.64 36.15 6.73
N GLU A 300 5.56 35.99 7.49
CA GLU A 300 4.74 34.78 7.46
C GLU A 300 4.08 34.58 6.09
N LEU A 301 3.56 35.65 5.48
CA LEU A 301 2.99 35.58 4.13
C LEU A 301 4.05 35.20 3.09
N GLN A 302 5.26 35.75 3.20
CA GLN A 302 6.38 35.40 2.33
C GLN A 302 6.77 33.93 2.50
N ARG A 303 6.89 33.46 3.75
CA ARG A 303 7.16 32.05 4.06
C ARG A 303 6.11 31.12 3.46
N GLN A 304 4.83 31.50 3.52
CA GLN A 304 3.75 30.73 2.89
C GLN A 304 3.87 30.70 1.36
N LYS A 305 4.24 31.81 0.73
CA LYS A 305 4.50 31.84 -0.73
C LYS A 305 5.68 30.94 -1.09
N GLU A 306 6.78 31.01 -0.36
CA GLU A 306 7.95 30.16 -0.58
C GLU A 306 7.61 28.68 -0.45
N LEU A 307 6.87 28.29 0.60
CA LEU A 307 6.37 26.94 0.77
C LEU A 307 5.47 26.49 -0.39
N ALA A 308 4.55 27.34 -0.85
CA ALA A 308 3.69 27.04 -1.99
C ALA A 308 4.50 26.84 -3.28
N THR A 309 5.50 27.67 -3.55
CA THR A 309 6.37 27.52 -4.73
C THR A 309 7.24 26.27 -4.64
N SER A 310 7.73 25.93 -3.45
CA SER A 310 8.48 24.69 -3.21
C SER A 310 7.61 23.46 -3.46
N HIS A 311 6.37 23.48 -2.98
CA HIS A 311 5.38 22.42 -3.24
C HIS A 311 5.12 22.27 -4.74
N GLN A 312 4.87 23.36 -5.47
CA GLN A 312 4.67 23.32 -6.92
C GLN A 312 5.88 22.75 -7.68
N ARG A 313 7.11 23.07 -7.25
CA ARG A 313 8.33 22.51 -7.85
C ARG A 313 8.43 21.01 -7.59
N TRP A 314 8.10 20.58 -6.37
CA TRP A 314 8.06 19.17 -6.00
C TRP A 314 7.01 18.41 -6.81
N GLU A 315 5.79 18.94 -6.92
CA GLU A 315 4.72 18.35 -7.75
C GLU A 315 5.15 18.23 -9.22
N LYS A 316 5.75 19.27 -9.80
CA LYS A 316 6.29 19.22 -11.18
C LYS A 316 7.38 18.16 -11.32
N LYS A 317 8.24 17.98 -10.32
CA LYS A 317 9.28 16.94 -10.33
C LYS A 317 8.65 15.54 -10.28
N ILE A 318 7.67 15.33 -9.41
CA ILE A 318 6.92 14.06 -9.33
C ILE A 318 6.22 13.76 -10.66
N GLN A 319 5.57 14.74 -11.28
CA GLN A 319 4.91 14.56 -12.58
C GLN A 319 5.90 14.22 -13.70
N LYS A 320 7.09 14.85 -13.72
CA LYS A 320 8.15 14.50 -14.66
C LYS A 320 8.65 13.06 -14.46
N GLU A 321 8.85 12.64 -13.22
CA GLU A 321 9.26 11.26 -12.92
C GLU A 321 8.18 10.24 -13.30
N LEU A 322 6.90 10.52 -13.03
CA LEU A 322 5.79 9.65 -13.42
C LEU A 322 5.67 9.52 -14.94
N THR A 323 5.79 10.63 -15.67
CA THR A 323 5.75 10.61 -17.14
C THR A 323 6.96 9.90 -17.74
N LYS A 324 8.15 10.06 -17.15
CA LYS A 324 9.35 9.31 -17.53
C LYS A 324 9.15 7.80 -17.33
N LYS A 325 8.72 7.37 -16.14
CA LYS A 325 8.41 5.96 -15.84
C LYS A 325 7.34 5.38 -16.77
N ARG A 326 6.32 6.17 -17.13
CA ARG A 326 5.29 5.74 -18.08
C ARG A 326 5.87 5.49 -19.47
N LYS A 327 6.77 6.36 -19.95
CA LYS A 327 7.45 6.17 -21.25
C LYS A 327 8.38 4.96 -21.21
N GLU A 328 9.14 4.78 -20.13
CA GLU A 328 10.00 3.60 -19.94
C GLU A 328 9.19 2.31 -19.95
N ALA A 329 8.05 2.27 -19.24
CA ALA A 329 7.16 1.13 -19.24
C ALA A 329 6.59 0.82 -20.64
N GLN A 330 6.19 1.86 -21.39
CA GLN A 330 5.71 1.69 -22.78
C GLN A 330 6.80 1.17 -23.72
N MET A 331 8.05 1.64 -23.58
CA MET A 331 9.17 1.13 -24.35
C MET A 331 9.43 -0.35 -24.02
N LEU A 332 9.43 -0.71 -22.74
CA LEU A 332 9.62 -2.09 -22.29
C LEU A 332 8.51 -3.01 -22.81
N GLU A 333 7.26 -2.55 -22.80
CA GLU A 333 6.11 -3.29 -23.35
C GLU A 333 6.25 -3.50 -24.86
N GLN A 334 6.69 -2.48 -25.61
CA GLN A 334 6.95 -2.62 -27.05
C GLN A 334 8.08 -3.60 -27.34
N ASP A 335 9.16 -3.58 -26.56
CA ASP A 335 10.28 -4.49 -26.76
C ASP A 335 9.92 -5.93 -26.39
N LEU A 336 9.12 -6.13 -25.32
CA LEU A 336 8.55 -7.43 -24.99
C LEU A 336 7.66 -7.97 -26.12
N MET A 337 6.80 -7.12 -26.71
CA MET A 337 5.98 -7.48 -27.86
C MET A 337 6.82 -7.85 -29.09
N LYS A 338 7.94 -7.16 -29.34
CA LYS A 338 8.87 -7.53 -30.42
C LYS A 338 9.53 -8.88 -30.16
N GLN A 339 9.98 -9.12 -28.93
CA GLN A 339 10.56 -10.41 -28.54
C GLN A 339 9.56 -11.54 -28.71
N GLN A 340 8.31 -11.36 -28.26
CA GLN A 340 7.25 -12.35 -28.46
C GLN A 340 7.05 -12.67 -29.94
N LYS A 341 6.91 -11.65 -30.81
CA LYS A 341 6.79 -11.85 -32.26
C LYS A 341 8.00 -12.58 -32.86
N GLN A 342 9.20 -12.28 -32.41
CA GLN A 342 10.41 -12.98 -32.85
C GLN A 342 10.39 -14.44 -32.41
N THR A 343 10.04 -14.73 -31.16
CA THR A 343 9.93 -16.10 -30.65
C THR A 343 8.85 -16.90 -31.37
N GLU A 344 7.68 -16.31 -31.62
CA GLU A 344 6.59 -16.92 -32.40
C GLU A 344 7.03 -17.21 -33.84
N SER A 345 7.75 -16.30 -34.48
CA SER A 345 8.29 -16.49 -35.82
C SER A 345 9.29 -17.67 -35.87
N ILE A 346 10.19 -17.76 -34.89
CA ILE A 346 11.14 -18.88 -34.77
C ILE A 346 10.40 -20.21 -34.55
N LEU A 347 9.42 -20.23 -33.64
CA LEU A 347 8.61 -21.43 -33.39
C LEU A 347 7.84 -21.86 -34.65
N LYS A 348 7.29 -20.90 -35.40
CA LYS A 348 6.60 -21.17 -36.66
C LYS A 348 7.56 -21.77 -37.70
N MET A 349 8.73 -21.18 -37.88
CA MET A 349 9.75 -21.70 -38.81
C MET A 349 10.20 -23.12 -38.43
N ASN A 350 10.40 -23.38 -37.14
CA ASN A 350 10.76 -24.71 -36.64
C ASN A 350 9.64 -25.73 -36.89
N LYS A 351 8.38 -25.34 -36.69
CA LYS A 351 7.21 -26.18 -37.00
C LYS A 351 7.13 -26.52 -38.48
N GLU A 352 7.29 -25.53 -39.36
CA GLU A 352 7.32 -25.74 -40.83
C GLU A 352 8.48 -26.65 -41.25
N LYS A 353 9.67 -26.51 -40.63
CA LYS A 353 10.81 -27.39 -40.88
C LYS A 353 10.53 -28.84 -40.46
N GLN A 354 9.90 -29.05 -39.31
CA GLN A 354 9.49 -30.38 -38.85
C GLN A 354 8.46 -31.01 -39.79
N GLU A 355 7.50 -30.23 -40.28
CA GLU A 355 6.49 -30.70 -41.23
C GLU A 355 7.12 -31.09 -42.57
N LYS A 356 8.02 -30.27 -43.12
CA LYS A 356 8.78 -30.60 -44.32
C LYS A 356 9.59 -31.88 -44.15
N MET A 357 10.27 -32.04 -43.01
CA MET A 357 11.02 -33.26 -42.70
C MET A 357 10.11 -34.49 -42.67
N ARG A 358 8.91 -34.39 -42.08
CA ARG A 358 7.93 -35.48 -42.07
C ARG A 358 7.43 -35.83 -43.47
N LEU A 359 7.11 -34.83 -44.29
CA LEU A 359 6.67 -35.05 -45.67
C LEU A 359 7.76 -35.72 -46.51
N GLN A 360 9.01 -35.29 -46.34
CA GLN A 360 10.16 -35.92 -46.99
C GLN A 360 10.31 -37.39 -46.57
N GLN A 361 10.24 -37.69 -45.27
CA GLN A 361 10.28 -39.08 -44.78
C GLN A 361 9.15 -39.95 -45.34
N ILE A 362 7.95 -39.38 -45.51
CA ILE A 362 6.82 -40.10 -46.13
C ILE A 362 7.14 -40.40 -47.59
N GLU A 363 7.69 -39.45 -48.33
CA GLU A 363 8.04 -39.63 -49.74
C GLU A 363 9.17 -40.64 -49.93
N ASP A 364 10.24 -40.55 -49.14
CA ASP A 364 11.35 -41.50 -49.14
C ASP A 364 10.85 -42.93 -48.84
N ARG A 365 9.90 -43.08 -47.90
CA ARG A 365 9.27 -44.37 -47.61
C ARG A 365 8.45 -44.90 -48.79
N LYS A 366 7.75 -44.05 -49.54
CA LYS A 366 7.02 -44.46 -50.74
C LYS A 366 7.98 -44.93 -51.83
N ILE A 367 9.06 -44.18 -52.08
CA ILE A 367 10.08 -44.54 -53.07
C ILE A 367 10.68 -45.90 -52.71
N ALA A 368 11.12 -46.09 -51.46
CA ALA A 368 11.67 -47.36 -51.00
C ALA A 368 10.67 -48.51 -51.10
N ALA A 369 9.37 -48.27 -50.85
CA ALA A 369 8.33 -49.28 -51.03
C ALA A 369 8.13 -49.65 -52.52
N MET A 370 8.17 -48.67 -53.42
CA MET A 370 8.12 -48.91 -54.87
C MET A 370 9.34 -49.71 -55.35
N GLU A 371 10.54 -49.36 -54.89
CA GLU A 371 11.77 -50.10 -55.22
C GLU A 371 11.72 -51.55 -54.73
N ARG A 372 11.26 -51.77 -53.48
CA ARG A 372 11.07 -53.13 -52.96
C ARG A 372 10.06 -53.91 -53.80
N LYS A 373 8.96 -53.28 -54.22
CA LYS A 373 7.98 -53.92 -55.11
C LYS A 373 8.59 -54.27 -56.47
N GLN A 374 9.38 -53.38 -57.07
CA GLN A 374 10.10 -53.68 -58.32
C GLN A 374 11.13 -54.81 -58.14
N GLN A 375 11.82 -54.87 -57.00
CA GLN A 375 12.73 -55.97 -56.69
C GLN A 375 11.99 -57.30 -56.55
N GLN A 376 10.84 -57.31 -55.87
CA GLN A 376 9.97 -58.48 -55.77
C GLN A 376 9.50 -58.95 -57.15
N GLU A 377 9.09 -58.04 -58.03
CA GLU A 377 8.66 -58.37 -59.39
C GLU A 377 9.81 -58.93 -60.23
N LYS A 378 11.00 -58.34 -60.15
CA LYS A 378 12.21 -58.87 -60.80
C LYS A 378 12.58 -60.26 -60.29
N SER A 379 12.47 -60.48 -58.98
CA SER A 379 12.72 -61.79 -58.36
C SER A 379 11.69 -62.82 -58.84
N LEU A 380 10.41 -62.47 -58.89
CA LEU A 380 9.35 -63.34 -59.41
C LEU A 380 9.58 -63.68 -60.89
N ASN A 381 9.98 -62.70 -61.70
CA ASN A 381 10.31 -62.90 -63.12
C ASN A 381 11.53 -63.81 -63.31
N CYS A 382 12.55 -63.70 -62.46
CA CYS A 382 13.72 -64.59 -62.45
C CYS A 382 13.29 -66.04 -62.17
N VAL A 383 12.47 -66.26 -61.13
CA VAL A 383 11.92 -67.59 -60.81
C VAL A 383 11.06 -68.14 -61.94
N ASN A 384 10.21 -67.30 -62.56
CA ASN A 384 9.41 -67.72 -63.71
C ASN A 384 10.28 -68.10 -64.91
N GLN A 385 11.39 -67.38 -65.17
CA GLN A 385 12.35 -67.73 -66.20
C GLN A 385 13.05 -69.07 -65.89
N GLU A 386 13.42 -69.32 -64.63
CA GLU A 386 13.99 -70.62 -64.22
C GLU A 386 12.99 -71.76 -64.43
N ILE A 387 11.72 -71.56 -64.08
CA ILE A 387 10.65 -72.55 -64.33
C ILE A 387 10.49 -72.81 -65.83
N MET A 388 10.45 -71.76 -66.65
CA MET A 388 10.35 -71.88 -68.11
C MET A 388 11.56 -72.61 -68.70
N ALA A 389 12.78 -72.24 -68.30
CA ALA A 389 14.01 -72.91 -68.74
C ALA A 389 14.04 -74.39 -68.32
N PHE A 390 13.55 -74.71 -67.12
CA PHE A 390 13.41 -76.09 -66.66
C PHE A 390 12.41 -76.88 -67.52
N GLN A 391 11.25 -76.31 -67.84
CA GLN A 391 10.25 -76.92 -68.72
C GLN A 391 10.82 -77.16 -70.13
N GLU A 392 11.48 -76.17 -70.71
CA GLU A 392 12.14 -76.29 -72.02
C GLU A 392 13.20 -77.39 -72.03
N ALA A 393 14.01 -77.49 -70.97
CA ALA A 393 14.99 -78.55 -70.80
C ALA A 393 14.34 -79.94 -70.69
N THR A 394 13.23 -80.06 -69.96
CA THR A 394 12.48 -81.32 -69.89
C THR A 394 11.87 -81.70 -71.24
N ASP A 395 11.29 -80.75 -71.97
CA ASP A 395 10.73 -80.98 -73.30
C ASP A 395 11.82 -81.33 -74.32
N HIS A 396 13.01 -80.76 -74.16
CA HIS A 396 14.18 -81.12 -74.97
C HIS A 396 14.64 -82.55 -74.68
N ASP A 397 14.78 -82.95 -73.41
CA ASP A 397 15.13 -84.34 -73.05
C ASP A 397 14.09 -85.35 -73.55
N ILE A 398 12.79 -85.03 -73.46
CA ILE A 398 11.71 -85.87 -74.02
C ILE A 398 11.88 -86.02 -75.54
N ARG A 399 12.11 -84.92 -76.27
CA ARG A 399 12.36 -84.95 -77.72
C ARG A 399 13.61 -85.76 -78.07
N ASP A 400 14.68 -85.61 -77.31
CA ASP A 400 15.92 -86.37 -77.50
C ASP A 400 15.75 -87.87 -77.19
N ARG A 401 14.90 -88.23 -76.23
CA ARG A 401 14.53 -89.64 -75.97
C ARG A 401 13.69 -90.21 -77.10
N LEU A 402 12.73 -89.44 -77.63
CA LEU A 402 11.91 -89.86 -78.77
C LEU A 402 12.76 -90.08 -80.03
N THR A 403 13.64 -89.14 -80.37
CA THR A 403 14.54 -89.28 -81.53
C THR A 403 15.53 -90.43 -81.36
N ARG A 404 16.08 -90.64 -80.15
CA ARG A 404 16.91 -91.83 -79.85
C ARG A 404 16.10 -93.12 -80.01
N ALA A 405 14.87 -93.16 -79.52
CA ALA A 405 13.99 -94.32 -79.66
C ALA A 405 13.64 -94.62 -81.12
N GLU A 406 13.35 -93.59 -81.93
CA GLU A 406 13.14 -93.73 -83.37
C GLU A 406 14.39 -94.27 -84.09
N LYS A 407 15.58 -93.77 -83.75
CA LYS A 407 16.84 -94.29 -84.30
C LYS A 407 17.06 -95.75 -83.95
N VAL A 408 16.83 -96.14 -82.70
CA VAL A 408 16.90 -97.55 -82.26
C VAL A 408 15.87 -98.40 -83.00
N LYS A 409 14.67 -97.88 -83.23
CA LYS A 409 13.63 -98.58 -84.01
C LYS A 409 14.08 -98.81 -85.45
N LEU A 410 14.60 -97.78 -86.12
CA LEU A 410 15.16 -97.89 -87.48
C LEU A 410 16.35 -98.85 -87.55
N GLU A 411 17.26 -98.83 -86.57
CA GLU A 411 18.37 -99.77 -86.48
C GLU A 411 17.88 -101.22 -86.32
N ASN A 412 16.83 -101.44 -85.52
CA ASN A 412 16.22 -102.76 -85.34
C ASN A 412 15.49 -103.24 -86.61
N GLU A 413 14.75 -102.36 -87.29
CA GLU A 413 14.12 -102.64 -88.58
C GLU A 413 15.18 -102.99 -89.65
N MET A 414 16.30 -102.27 -89.68
CA MET A 414 17.42 -102.59 -90.55
C MET A 414 18.04 -103.96 -90.25
N LYS A 415 18.24 -104.29 -88.97
CA LYS A 415 18.73 -105.62 -88.54
C LYS A 415 17.74 -106.73 -88.90
N GLU A 416 16.44 -106.49 -88.82
CA GLU A 416 15.41 -107.43 -89.29
C GLU A 416 15.49 -107.64 -90.80
N LEU A 417 15.58 -106.57 -91.59
CA LEU A 417 15.73 -106.66 -93.03
C LEU A 417 17.02 -107.40 -93.42
N GLU A 418 18.12 -107.20 -92.70
CA GLU A 418 19.34 -108.00 -92.86
C GLU A 418 19.12 -109.48 -92.53
N LYS A 419 18.42 -109.81 -91.44
CA LYS A 419 18.05 -111.19 -91.11
C LYS A 419 17.19 -111.84 -92.21
N ILE A 420 16.19 -111.12 -92.72
CA ILE A 420 15.33 -111.59 -93.81
C ILE A 420 16.17 -111.85 -95.08
N LYS A 421 17.07 -110.93 -95.43
CA LYS A 421 18.04 -111.12 -96.53
C LYS A 421 18.93 -112.34 -96.31
N LEU A 422 19.39 -112.59 -95.09
CA LEU A 422 20.23 -113.75 -94.75
C LEU A 422 19.46 -115.07 -94.86
N MET A 423 18.17 -115.09 -94.49
CA MET A 423 17.30 -116.25 -94.64
C MET A 423 16.98 -116.55 -96.12
N ASN A 424 16.74 -115.53 -96.95
CA ASN A 424 16.54 -115.68 -98.39
C ASN A 424 17.81 -116.12 -99.16
N LYS A 425 19.00 -116.03 -98.53
CA LYS A 425 20.28 -116.49 -99.11
C LYS A 425 20.61 -117.95 -98.79
N ARG A 426 19.80 -118.60 -97.96
CA ARG A 426 19.92 -120.02 -97.56
C ARG A 426 18.88 -120.94 -98.23
N GLN A 427 18.04 -120.38 -99.09
CA GLN A 427 17.26 -121.09 -100.12
C GLN A 427 17.98 -120.95 -101.45
#